data_AF-A0ABD0TXM4-F1
#
_entry.id   AF-A0ABD0TXM4-F1
#
_cell.length_a   1.000
_cell.length_b   1.000
_cell.length_c   1.000
_cell.angle_alpha   90.00
_cell.angle_beta   90.00
_cell.angle_gamma   90.00
#
_symmetry.space_group_name_H-M   'P 1'
#
loop_
_entity.id
_entity.type
_entity.pdbx_description
1 polymer ?
#
loop_
_entity_poly.entity_id
_entity_poly.type
_entity_poly.pdbx_seq_one_letter_code
_entity_poly.pdbx_strand_id
1 'polypeptide(L)'
;MCSVWGYHATQHGGERLVVNFNKYGQPIGQNKSLFVEFLGTIARNGKHAPIDIKSWDKMPKSLKENMLELVQEKFEIPRGSDIWVLQSIGKKWRNWKADVKSRYYDPNMPTELQLCNVPKRILNDQWKNLLSYWNSEESKVYYYNF
;
A
#
# COMPACT_ATOMS: atom_id res chain seq x y z
N MET A 1 -14.58 -17.71 -8.08
CA MET A 1 -14.48 -16.31 -8.54
C MET A 1 -15.35 -15.46 -7.64
N CYS A 2 -14.75 -14.68 -6.73
CA CYS A 2 -15.50 -13.90 -5.75
C CYS A 2 -15.35 -12.42 -6.09
N SER A 3 -16.38 -11.87 -6.70
CA SER A 3 -16.50 -10.47 -7.10
C SER A 3 -16.84 -9.62 -5.88
N VAL A 4 -15.84 -9.01 -5.24
CA VAL A 4 -16.04 -8.09 -4.08
C VAL A 4 -16.12 -6.61 -4.53
N TRP A 5 -16.10 -6.33 -5.83
CA TRP A 5 -16.24 -4.98 -6.38
C TRP A 5 -17.64 -4.71 -6.95
N GLY A 6 -18.67 -5.16 -6.26
CA GLY A 6 -20.06 -4.85 -6.59
C GLY A 6 -20.52 -3.56 -5.92
N TYR A 7 -20.99 -2.60 -6.73
CA TYR A 7 -21.92 -1.53 -6.35
C TYR A 7 -21.42 -0.23 -5.71
N HIS A 8 -20.29 0.33 -6.17
CA HIS A 8 -20.07 1.78 -6.07
C HIS A 8 -19.46 2.37 -7.35
N ALA A 9 -19.81 1.81 -8.51
CA ALA A 9 -19.69 2.54 -9.75
C ALA A 9 -20.79 3.62 -9.78
N THR A 10 -20.37 4.87 -9.67
CA THR A 10 -21.06 6.08 -10.18
C THR A 10 -22.54 6.26 -9.81
N GLN A 11 -22.80 6.85 -8.64
CA GLN A 11 -24.03 7.60 -8.37
C GLN A 11 -23.87 9.12 -8.61
N HIS A 12 -22.77 9.54 -9.26
CA HIS A 12 -22.59 10.87 -9.86
C HIS A 12 -21.88 10.68 -11.19
N GLY A 13 -22.41 11.22 -12.27
CA GLY A 13 -21.94 11.01 -13.64
C GLY A 13 -20.54 11.61 -13.88
N GLY A 14 -19.49 10.88 -13.48
CA GLY A 14 -18.10 11.26 -13.72
C GLY A 14 -17.52 12.35 -12.81
N GLU A 15 -18.28 12.84 -11.81
CA GLU A 15 -17.76 13.83 -10.86
C GLU A 15 -16.83 13.19 -9.82
N ARG A 16 -15.62 13.74 -9.71
CA ARG A 16 -14.61 13.35 -8.73
C ARG A 16 -14.96 13.95 -7.36
N LEU A 17 -14.61 13.24 -6.29
CA LEU A 17 -14.86 13.72 -4.93
C LEU A 17 -13.84 14.78 -4.53
N VAL A 18 -14.28 16.02 -4.31
CA VAL A 18 -13.40 17.11 -3.88
C VAL A 18 -12.84 16.85 -2.48
N VAL A 19 -11.52 16.97 -2.33
CA VAL A 19 -10.83 16.87 -1.03
C VAL A 19 -10.04 18.16 -0.81
N ASN A 20 -10.40 18.87 0.26
CA ASN A 20 -9.71 20.09 0.66
C ASN A 20 -8.55 19.77 1.59
N PHE A 21 -7.56 20.65 1.62
CA PHE A 21 -6.37 20.52 2.47
C PHE A 21 -6.22 21.75 3.36
N ASN A 22 -5.75 21.56 4.60
CA ASN A 22 -5.44 22.67 5.49
C ASN A 22 -4.07 23.31 5.14
N LYS A 23 -3.70 24.39 5.84
CA LYS A 23 -2.42 25.09 5.67
C LYS A 23 -1.16 24.22 5.92
N TYR A 24 -1.33 23.04 6.52
CA TYR A 24 -0.27 22.06 6.77
C TYR A 24 -0.26 20.92 5.73
N GLY A 25 -1.06 21.03 4.67
CA GLY A 25 -1.15 20.01 3.63
C GLY A 25 -1.84 18.72 4.10
N GLN A 26 -2.70 18.78 5.11
CA GLN A 26 -3.47 17.61 5.55
C GLN A 26 -4.91 17.68 5.02
N PRO A 27 -5.51 16.55 4.59
CA PRO A 27 -6.87 16.54 4.09
C PRO A 27 -7.88 16.86 5.19
N ILE A 28 -8.91 17.63 4.84
CA ILE A 28 -10.00 18.11 5.70
C ILE A 28 -11.35 18.01 4.95
N GLY A 29 -12.44 18.21 5.69
CA GLY A 29 -13.80 18.17 5.14
C GLY A 29 -14.38 16.75 5.08
N GLN A 30 -15.60 16.66 4.53
CA GLN A 30 -16.43 15.45 4.56
C GLN A 30 -15.80 14.25 3.86
N ASN A 31 -15.04 14.48 2.77
CA ASN A 31 -14.44 13.41 1.98
C ASN A 31 -13.07 12.92 2.53
N LYS A 32 -12.55 13.54 3.60
CA LYS A 32 -11.24 13.21 4.19
C LYS A 32 -11.12 11.73 4.57
N SER A 33 -12.10 11.19 5.29
CA SER A 33 -12.02 9.82 5.81
C SER A 33 -11.98 8.81 4.67
N LEU A 34 -12.87 8.96 3.69
CA LEU A 34 -12.92 8.13 2.50
C LEU A 34 -11.64 8.23 1.66
N PHE A 35 -11.09 9.45 1.52
CA PHE A 35 -9.81 9.67 0.86
C PHE A 35 -8.68 8.90 1.54
N VAL A 36 -8.52 9.06 2.86
CA VAL A 36 -7.44 8.39 3.62
C VAL A 36 -7.59 6.87 3.63
N GLU A 37 -8.83 6.36 3.65
CA GLU A 37 -9.14 4.94 3.52
C GLU A 37 -8.72 4.40 2.15
N PHE A 38 -9.08 5.10 1.08
CA PHE A 38 -8.72 4.75 -0.29
C PHE A 38 -7.20 4.66 -0.48
N LEU A 39 -6.43 5.62 0.07
CA LEU A 39 -4.97 5.55 0.07
C LEU A 39 -4.45 4.28 0.75
N GLY A 40 -5.11 3.84 1.83
CA GLY A 40 -4.79 2.58 2.51
C GLY A 40 -5.12 1.36 1.67
N THR A 41 -6.19 1.40 0.88
CA THR A 41 -6.54 0.33 -0.06
C THR A 41 -5.49 0.19 -1.16
N ILE A 42 -5.03 1.30 -1.74
CA ILE A 42 -3.92 1.29 -2.70
C ILE A 42 -2.66 0.70 -2.06
N ALA A 43 -2.29 1.18 -0.87
CA ALA A 43 -1.07 0.74 -0.18
C ALA A 43 -1.04 -0.76 0.16
N ARG A 44 -2.19 -1.42 0.24
CA ARG A 44 -2.32 -2.86 0.52
C ARG A 44 -2.58 -3.71 -0.73
N ASN A 45 -2.69 -3.08 -1.90
CA ASN A 45 -2.93 -3.78 -3.15
C ASN A 45 -1.59 -4.09 -3.85
N GLY A 46 -1.17 -5.35 -3.81
CA GLY A 46 0.10 -5.79 -4.39
C GLY A 46 0.26 -5.52 -5.89
N LYS A 47 -0.82 -5.25 -6.64
CA LYS A 47 -0.73 -4.88 -8.06
C LYS A 47 -0.26 -3.43 -8.27
N HIS A 48 -0.61 -2.53 -7.36
CA HIS A 48 -0.26 -1.11 -7.45
C HIS A 48 0.92 -0.75 -6.54
N ALA A 49 0.98 -1.38 -5.36
CA ALA A 49 2.04 -1.22 -4.38
C ALA A 49 2.59 -2.60 -3.98
N PRO A 50 3.44 -3.22 -4.83
CA PRO A 50 4.08 -4.50 -4.53
C PRO A 50 4.76 -4.49 -3.17
N ILE A 51 4.44 -5.47 -2.33
CA ILE A 51 4.91 -5.52 -0.94
C ILE A 51 6.35 -6.04 -0.84
N ASP A 52 6.80 -6.79 -1.85
CA ASP A 52 8.11 -7.41 -1.96
C ASP A 52 9.23 -6.45 -2.40
N ILE A 53 8.89 -5.23 -2.82
CA ILE A 53 9.88 -4.16 -3.00
C ILE A 53 10.56 -3.88 -1.66
N LYS A 54 11.90 -3.83 -1.64
CA LYS A 54 12.71 -3.75 -0.40
C LYS A 54 12.28 -2.60 0.50
N SER A 55 12.20 -1.39 -0.04
CA SER A 55 11.86 -0.16 0.68
C SER A 55 11.13 0.85 -0.20
N TRP A 56 10.43 1.81 0.41
CA TRP A 56 9.57 2.77 -0.31
C TRP A 56 10.34 3.70 -1.27
N ASP A 57 11.60 4.01 -0.97
CA ASP A 57 12.48 4.75 -1.87
C ASP A 57 12.80 3.95 -3.14
N LYS A 58 12.85 2.61 -3.07
CA LYS A 58 13.05 1.71 -4.21
C LYS A 58 11.77 1.41 -5.00
N MET A 59 10.61 1.89 -4.55
CA MET A 59 9.37 1.78 -5.30
C MET A 59 9.50 2.54 -6.64
N PRO A 60 9.35 1.85 -7.80
CA PRO A 60 9.46 2.46 -9.12
C PRO A 60 8.64 3.74 -9.27
N LYS A 61 9.20 4.71 -9.98
CA LYS A 61 8.53 6.00 -10.21
C LYS A 61 7.20 5.80 -10.95
N SER A 62 7.17 4.92 -11.95
CA SER A 62 5.95 4.57 -12.70
C SER A 62 4.84 4.02 -11.80
N LEU A 63 5.15 3.22 -10.79
CA LEU A 63 4.15 2.75 -9.84
C LEU A 63 3.63 3.87 -8.94
N LYS A 64 4.50 4.80 -8.54
CA LYS A 64 4.08 6.02 -7.80
C LYS A 64 3.16 6.90 -8.65
N GLU A 65 3.48 7.07 -9.92
CA GLU A 65 2.66 7.80 -10.89
C GLU A 65 1.29 7.11 -11.08
N ASN A 66 1.27 5.80 -11.33
CA ASN A 66 0.02 5.03 -11.43
C ASN A 66 -0.84 5.12 -10.16
N MET A 67 -0.22 5.10 -8.97
CA MET A 67 -0.93 5.29 -7.71
C MET A 67 -1.56 6.69 -7.58
N LEU A 68 -0.89 7.73 -8.09
CA LEU A 68 -1.45 9.09 -8.13
C LEU A 68 -2.61 9.19 -9.11
N GLU A 69 -2.48 8.59 -10.30
CA GLU A 69 -3.55 8.55 -11.30
C GLU A 69 -4.82 7.92 -10.73
N LEU A 70 -4.71 6.75 -10.06
CA LEU A 70 -5.85 6.10 -9.39
C LEU A 70 -6.52 7.00 -8.33
N VAL A 71 -5.74 7.82 -7.63
CA VAL A 71 -6.28 8.80 -6.68
C VAL A 71 -7.01 9.90 -7.41
N GLN A 72 -6.42 10.45 -8.48
CA GLN A 72 -7.00 11.54 -9.26
C GLN A 72 -8.20 11.11 -10.10
N GLU A 73 -8.35 9.83 -10.44
CA GLU A 73 -9.56 9.29 -11.06
C GLU A 73 -10.78 9.39 -10.14
N LYS A 74 -10.57 9.24 -8.83
CA LYS A 74 -11.65 9.20 -7.83
C LYS A 74 -11.84 10.53 -7.08
N PHE A 75 -10.76 11.29 -6.90
CA PHE A 75 -10.75 12.50 -6.09
C PHE A 75 -10.23 13.70 -6.87
N GLU A 76 -10.85 14.85 -6.63
CA GLU A 76 -10.29 16.14 -7.03
C GLU A 76 -9.47 16.69 -5.86
N ILE A 77 -8.16 16.80 -6.06
CA ILE A 77 -7.20 17.27 -5.07
C ILE A 77 -6.49 18.54 -5.57
N PRO A 78 -6.07 19.45 -4.67
CA PRO A 78 -5.30 20.63 -5.05
C PRO A 78 -4.01 20.27 -5.77
N ARG A 79 -3.60 21.14 -6.71
CA ARG A 79 -2.29 21.00 -7.38
C ARG A 79 -1.17 21.03 -6.34
N GLY A 80 -0.20 20.12 -6.49
CA GLY A 80 0.93 20.00 -5.56
C GLY A 80 0.68 19.10 -4.34
N SER A 81 -0.53 18.55 -4.18
CA SER A 81 -0.83 17.57 -3.12
C SER A 81 -0.18 16.20 -3.32
N ASP A 82 0.40 15.93 -4.49
CA ASP A 82 0.98 14.64 -4.89
C ASP A 82 2.04 14.13 -3.90
N ILE A 83 2.89 15.03 -3.41
CA ILE A 83 3.95 14.71 -2.44
C ILE A 83 3.33 14.14 -1.17
N TRP A 84 2.29 14.79 -0.65
CA TRP A 84 1.62 14.35 0.56
C TRP A 84 0.90 13.01 0.33
N VAL A 85 0.24 12.84 -0.82
CA VAL A 85 -0.44 11.59 -1.19
C VAL A 85 0.54 10.42 -1.19
N LEU A 86 1.67 10.57 -1.88
CA LEU A 86 2.71 9.53 -1.94
C LEU A 86 3.33 9.26 -0.57
N GLN A 87 3.56 10.29 0.25
CA GLN A 87 4.04 10.10 1.63
C GLN A 87 3.04 9.31 2.49
N SER A 88 1.75 9.61 2.36
CA SER A 88 0.68 8.92 3.08
C SER A 88 0.56 7.46 2.65
N ILE A 89 0.54 7.19 1.34
CA ILE A 89 0.55 5.82 0.80
C ILE A 89 1.81 5.08 1.28
N GLY A 90 2.98 5.69 1.16
CA GLY A 90 4.25 5.09 1.57
C GLY A 90 4.32 4.75 3.06
N LYS A 91 3.77 5.60 3.93
CA LYS A 91 3.62 5.29 5.37
C LYS A 91 2.72 4.08 5.59
N LYS A 92 1.55 4.06 4.93
CA LYS A 92 0.59 2.94 5.05
C LYS A 92 1.17 1.64 4.51
N TRP A 93 1.91 1.69 3.41
CA TRP A 93 2.58 0.54 2.80
C TRP A 93 3.66 -0.03 3.73
N ARG A 94 4.49 0.82 4.36
CA ARG A 94 5.49 0.37 5.36
C ARG A 94 4.83 -0.29 6.56
N ASN A 95 3.78 0.32 7.10
CA ASN A 95 3.03 -0.25 8.22
C ASN A 95 2.42 -1.60 7.83
N TRP A 96 1.81 -1.70 6.64
CA TRP A 96 1.28 -2.96 6.12
C TRP A 96 2.35 -4.04 6.00
N LYS A 97 3.52 -3.71 5.46
CA LYS A 97 4.66 -4.64 5.34
C LYS A 97 5.14 -5.14 6.71
N ALA A 98 5.22 -4.24 7.70
CA ALA A 98 5.56 -4.60 9.07
C ALA A 98 4.50 -5.51 9.70
N ASP A 99 3.21 -5.19 9.52
CA ASP A 99 2.09 -6.00 10.02
C ASP A 99 2.10 -7.41 9.41
N VAL A 100 2.39 -7.52 8.11
CA VAL A 100 2.51 -8.82 7.44
C VAL A 100 3.64 -9.63 8.04
N LYS A 101 4.83 -9.04 8.18
CA LYS A 101 5.98 -9.74 8.77
C LYS A 101 5.64 -10.22 10.18
N SER A 102 5.10 -9.34 11.03
CA SER A 102 4.77 -9.68 12.42
C SER A 102 3.71 -10.78 12.55
N ARG A 103 2.78 -10.91 11.60
CA ARG A 103 1.66 -11.86 11.69
C ARG A 103 1.95 -13.21 11.03
N TYR A 104 2.76 -13.22 9.97
CA TYR A 104 2.84 -14.38 9.07
C TYR A 104 4.25 -14.93 8.89
N TYR A 105 5.29 -14.19 9.26
CA TYR A 105 6.66 -14.68 9.17
C TYR A 105 7.10 -15.30 10.50
N ASP A 106 7.53 -16.55 10.45
CA ASP A 106 8.12 -17.25 11.59
C ASP A 106 9.53 -17.74 11.20
N PRO A 107 10.61 -17.20 11.80
CA PRO A 107 11.98 -17.62 11.48
C PRO A 107 12.28 -19.07 11.90
N ASN A 108 11.48 -19.68 12.77
CA ASN A 108 11.66 -21.06 13.22
C ASN A 108 10.89 -22.07 12.34
N MET A 109 10.01 -21.60 11.46
CA MET A 109 9.22 -22.47 10.60
C MET A 109 9.92 -22.72 9.26
N PRO A 110 9.96 -23.98 8.76
CA PRO A 110 10.49 -24.28 7.44
C PRO A 110 9.86 -23.41 6.34
N THR A 111 10.68 -22.89 5.43
CA THR A 111 10.24 -21.97 4.37
C THR A 111 9.17 -22.62 3.48
N GLU A 112 9.29 -23.92 3.19
CA GLU A 112 8.32 -24.67 2.39
C GLU A 112 6.92 -24.68 3.01
N LEU A 113 6.80 -24.81 4.34
CA LEU A 113 5.52 -24.75 5.04
C LEU A 113 4.93 -23.33 5.01
N GLN A 114 5.77 -22.31 5.15
CA GLN A 114 5.33 -20.91 5.05
C GLN A 114 4.86 -20.56 3.63
N LEU A 115 5.46 -21.15 2.59
CA LEU A 115 5.06 -20.98 1.20
C LEU A 115 3.68 -21.56 0.88
N CYS A 116 3.27 -22.62 1.57
CA CYS A 116 1.92 -23.19 1.46
C CYS A 116 0.84 -22.30 2.12
N ASN A 117 1.22 -21.45 3.06
CA ASN A 117 0.30 -20.63 3.87
C ASN A 117 0.28 -19.16 3.44
N VAL A 118 0.03 -18.90 2.15
CA VAL A 118 0.02 -17.53 1.61
C VAL A 118 -1.12 -16.69 2.21
N PRO A 119 -0.85 -15.51 2.79
CA PRO A 119 -1.90 -14.62 3.27
C PRO A 119 -2.83 -14.16 2.13
N LYS A 120 -4.15 -14.22 2.33
CA LYS A 120 -5.18 -13.96 1.29
C LYS A 120 -5.02 -12.66 0.49
N ARG A 121 -4.39 -11.62 1.07
CA ARG A 121 -4.21 -10.29 0.45
C ARG A 121 -2.86 -10.12 -0.26
N ILE A 122 -2.01 -11.14 -0.27
CA ILE A 122 -0.66 -11.09 -0.85
C ILE A 122 -0.61 -12.00 -2.07
N LEU A 123 0.05 -11.53 -3.14
CA LEU A 123 0.27 -12.34 -4.33
C LEU A 123 1.35 -13.40 -4.05
N ASN A 124 1.15 -14.62 -4.55
CA ASN A 124 2.04 -15.76 -4.27
C ASN A 124 3.51 -15.46 -4.56
N ASP A 125 3.82 -14.82 -5.68
CA ASP A 125 5.20 -14.50 -6.05
C ASP A 125 5.81 -13.42 -5.15
N GLN A 126 5.00 -12.45 -4.72
CA GLN A 126 5.45 -11.45 -3.74
C GLN A 126 5.71 -12.09 -2.37
N TRP A 127 4.90 -13.07 -1.97
CA TRP A 127 5.12 -13.81 -0.72
C TRP A 127 6.42 -14.62 -0.76
N LYS A 128 6.68 -15.34 -1.86
CA LYS A 128 7.96 -16.03 -2.10
C LYS A 128 9.16 -15.10 -1.97
N ASN A 129 9.10 -13.95 -2.63
CA ASN A 129 10.16 -12.95 -2.60
C ASN A 129 10.37 -12.37 -1.19
N LEU A 130 9.29 -12.13 -0.44
CA LEU A 130 9.37 -11.65 0.95
C LEU A 130 10.04 -12.66 1.88
N LEU A 131 9.66 -13.94 1.81
CA LEU A 131 10.28 -14.98 2.64
C LEU A 131 11.77 -15.14 2.31
N SER A 132 12.12 -15.18 1.02
CA SER A 132 13.52 -15.21 0.59
C SER A 132 14.31 -14.03 1.16
N TYR A 133 13.74 -12.82 1.13
CA TYR A 133 14.37 -11.64 1.69
C TYR A 133 14.46 -11.68 3.23
N TRP A 134 13.43 -12.09 3.95
CA TRP A 134 13.45 -12.11 5.42
C TRP A 134 14.31 -13.22 6.02
N ASN A 135 14.57 -14.28 5.26
CA ASN A 135 15.53 -15.31 5.62
C ASN A 135 16.98 -14.92 5.30
N SER A 136 17.19 -13.89 4.47
CA SER A 136 18.52 -13.41 4.10
C SER A 136 19.22 -12.66 5.24
N GLU A 137 20.55 -12.73 5.27
CA GLU A 137 21.39 -12.06 6.27
C GLU A 137 21.25 -10.53 6.21
N GLU A 138 20.97 -9.97 5.04
CA GLU A 138 20.74 -8.55 4.81
C GLU A 138 19.55 -8.01 5.62
N SER A 139 18.58 -8.86 5.95
CA SER A 139 17.43 -8.47 6.76
C SER A 139 17.72 -8.44 8.27
N LYS A 140 18.81 -9.09 8.72
CA LYS A 140 19.22 -9.18 10.14
C LYS A 140 20.10 -8.00 10.57
N VAL A 141 20.79 -7.33 9.63
CA VAL A 141 21.65 -6.16 9.90
C VAL A 141 20.87 -4.96 10.48
N TYR A 142 19.57 -4.85 10.20
CA TYR A 142 18.74 -3.75 10.71
C TYR A 142 18.30 -3.89 12.18
N TYR A 143 18.54 -5.04 12.84
CA TYR A 143 18.17 -5.23 14.25
C TYR A 143 19.20 -4.70 15.26
N TYR A 144 20.42 -4.36 14.82
CA TYR A 144 21.52 -3.97 15.71
C TYR A 144 21.79 -2.47 15.84
N ASN A 145 20.94 -1.60 15.27
CA ASN A 145 21.12 -0.15 15.34
C ASN A 145 19.88 0.56 15.93
N PHE A 146 19.62 0.34 17.23
CA PHE A 146 18.75 1.18 18.05
C PHE A 146 19.56 1.80 19.19
#